data_AF-A0A382ACR1-F1
#
_entry.id   AF-A0A382ACR1-F1
#
_cell.length_a   1.000
_cell.length_b   1.000
_cell.length_c   1.000
_cell.angle_alpha   90.00
_cell.angle_beta   90.00
_cell.angle_gamma   90.00
#
_symmetry.space_group_name_H-M   'P 1'
#
loop_
_entity.id
_entity.type
_entity.pdbx_description
1 polymer ?
#
loop_
_entity_poly.entity_id
_entity_poly.type
_entity_poly.pdbx_seq_one_letter_code
_entity_poly.pdbx_strand_id
1 'polypeptide(L)' 'MDLSRVFPRSPKQKMAGLVHLGRMIDKGRAYKEKKLADYIYPCP' A
#
# COMPACT_ATOMS: atom_id res chain seq x y z
N MET A 1 -3.60 -0.77 8.46
CA MET A 1 -3.70 0.53 7.76
C MET A 1 -5.03 0.57 7.04
N ASP A 2 -5.73 1.70 7.11
CA ASP A 2 -7.05 1.85 6.51
C ASP A 2 -6.99 2.70 5.24
N LEU A 3 -7.04 2.06 4.07
CA LEU A 3 -6.92 2.75 2.78
C LEU A 3 -8.21 3.47 2.36
N SER A 4 -9.30 3.33 3.11
CA SER A 4 -10.53 4.11 2.89
C SER A 4 -10.41 5.54 3.42
N ARG A 5 -9.45 5.78 4.33
CA ARG A 5 -9.27 7.07 5.03
C ARG A 5 -7.96 7.77 4.67
N VAL A 6 -6.94 7.00 4.30
CA VAL A 6 -5.61 7.53 3.95
C VAL A 6 -5.04 6.82 2.74
N PHE A 7 -4.42 7.60 1.87
CA PHE A 7 -3.75 7.06 0.70
C PHE A 7 -2.48 6.28 1.08
N PRO A 8 -2.16 5.18 0.36
CA PRO A 8 -0.90 4.49 0.57
C PRO A 8 0.27 5.36 0.09
N ARG A 9 1.47 5.09 0.59
CA ARG A 9 2.69 5.85 0.24
C ARG A 9 2.88 6.00 -1.28
N SER A 10 3.56 7.09 -1.64
CA SER A 10 3.85 7.41 -3.03
C SER A 10 4.67 6.30 -3.69
N PRO A 11 4.36 5.90 -4.94
CA PRO A 11 5.19 4.98 -5.73
C PRO A 11 6.66 5.39 -5.80
N LYS A 12 6.93 6.70 -5.86
CA LYS A 12 8.28 7.29 -6.00
C LYS A 12 9.04 7.36 -4.68
N GLN A 13 8.36 7.17 -3.55
CA GLN A 13 9.00 7.17 -2.25
C GLN A 13 9.86 5.92 -2.11
N LYS A 14 11.17 6.13 -1.97
CA LYS A 14 12.12 5.04 -1.76
C LYS A 14 12.05 4.55 -0.31
N MET A 15 12.11 3.24 -0.13
CA MET A 15 12.29 2.58 1.16
C MET A 15 13.36 1.52 0.99
N ALA A 16 14.41 1.55 1.81
CA ALA A 16 15.61 0.70 1.64
C ALA A 16 16.20 0.76 0.20
N GLY A 17 16.14 1.93 -0.44
CA GLY A 17 16.61 2.14 -1.81
C GLY A 17 15.63 1.71 -2.91
N LEU A 18 14.57 0.98 -2.59
CA LEU A 18 13.58 0.46 -3.53
C LEU A 18 12.36 1.38 -3.65
N VAL A 19 11.91 1.63 -4.88
CA VAL A 19 10.61 2.26 -5.16
C VAL A 19 9.48 1.25 -4.97
N HIS A 20 8.23 1.71 -4.84
CA HIS A 20 7.04 0.87 -4.61
C HIS A 20 7.00 0.02 -3.33
N LEU A 21 8.13 -0.29 -2.69
CA LEU A 21 8.18 -1.18 -1.52
C LEU A 21 7.28 -0.69 -0.38
N GLY A 22 7.38 0.59 -0.04
CA GLY A 22 6.51 1.19 1.00
C GLY A 22 5.03 1.08 0.64
N ARG A 23 4.67 1.36 -0.62
CA ARG A 23 3.30 1.26 -1.12
C ARG A 23 2.76 -0.17 -1.08
N MET A 24 3.59 -1.16 -1.45
CA MET A 24 3.25 -2.58 -1.37
C MET A 24 2.98 -3.01 0.07
N ILE A 25 3.82 -2.58 1.02
CA ILE A 25 3.64 -2.86 2.45
C ILE A 25 2.31 -2.27 2.97
N ASP A 26 1.99 -1.04 2.58
CA ASP A 26 0.74 -0.39 2.99
C ASP A 26 -0.49 -1.15 2.50
N LYS A 27 -0.48 -1.54 1.21
CA LYS A 27 -1.53 -2.37 0.61
C LYS A 27 -1.61 -3.76 1.26
N GLY A 28 -0.48 -4.39 1.55
CA GLY A 28 -0.46 -5.69 2.22
C GLY A 28 -1.02 -5.64 3.65
N ARG A 29 -0.71 -4.59 4.42
CA ARG A 29 -1.30 -4.35 5.74
C ARG A 29 -2.81 -4.12 5.66
N ALA A 30 -3.25 -3.31 4.71
CA ALA A 30 -4.67 -3.05 4.49
C ALA A 30 -5.45 -4.29 4.03
N TYR A 31 -4.84 -5.15 3.20
CA TYR A 31 -5.41 -6.43 2.80
C TYR A 31 -5.62 -7.35 4.00
N LYS A 32 -4.59 -7.48 4.86
CA LYS A 32 -4.65 -8.26 6.09
C LYS A 32 -5.75 -7.77 7.05
N GLU A 33 -5.95 -6.46 7.14
CA GLU A 33 -6.96 -5.83 8.00
C GLU A 33 -8.35 -5.73 7.35
N LYS A 34 -8.55 -6.22 6.11
CA LYS A 34 -9.79 -6.09 5.32
C LYS A 34 -10.23 -4.63 5.10
N LYS A 35 -9.26 -3.71 4.96
CA LYS A 35 -9.47 -2.26 4.79
C LYS A 35 -8.81 -1.72 3.52
N LEU A 36 -8.92 -2.48 2.44
CA LEU A 36 -8.23 -2.19 1.17
C LEU A 36 -8.90 -1.05 0.37
N ALA A 37 -10.16 -0.71 0.67
CA ALA A 37 -10.98 0.22 -0.10
C ALA A 37 -10.99 -0.17 -1.60
N ASP A 38 -10.81 0.81 -2.50
CA ASP A 38 -10.80 0.58 -3.96
C ASP A 38 -9.44 0.12 -4.50
N TYR A 39 -8.45 -0.13 -3.63
CA TYR A 39 -7.15 -0.64 -4.06
C TYR A 39 -7.20 -2.14 -4.30
N ILE A 40 -6.41 -2.63 -5.27
CA ILE A 40 -6.29 -4.06 -5.57
C ILE A 40 -4.94 -4.57 -5.06
N TYR A 41 -4.91 -5.67 -4.31
CA TYR A 41 -3.68 -6.30 -3.83
C TYR A 41 -3.80 -7.83 -3.84
N PRO A 42 -2.83 -8.56 -4.43
CA PRO A 42 -1.73 -8.08 -5.26
C PRO A 42 -2.22 -7.64 -6.65
N CYS A 43 -1.75 -6.51 -7.18
CA CYS A 43 -1.98 -6.13 -8.59
C CYS A 43 -0.70 -6.35 -9.40
N PRO A 44 -0.81 -6.60 -10.72
CA PRO A 44 0.34 -6.66 -11.62
C PRO A 44 1.18 -5.37 -11.58
#